data_AF-A0A7X9MHH8-F1
#
_entry.id   AF-A0A7X9MHH8-F1
#
_cell.length_a   1.000
_cell.length_b   1.000
_cell.length_c   1.000
_cell.angle_alpha   90.00
_cell.angle_beta   90.00
_cell.angle_gamma   90.00
#
_symmetry.space_group_name_H-M   'P 1'
#
loop_
_entity.id
_entity.type
_entity.pdbx_description
1 polymer ?
#
loop_
_entity_poly.entity_id
_entity_poly.type
_entity_poly.pdbx_seq_one_letter_code
_entity_poly.pdbx_strand_id
1 'polypeptide(L)'
;MVGVEVSVEGLTKSFGSQRIWQDVTLTLPPGEVSVLLGPSGTGKSVFLKSLIGLLRPEQGSIIIDGTDILQCSSKELYEIRKLFGVLFQDGALFGSMNLYDNVAFPLREHTKKSESDVRKIVMSKLELVGLLGAEDKLPGEISGGMRKRAGLARALVLDPEIILVDEPDSGLDPVRTTYISQTLIDINAEIDATILIVSHNINLARTVPDNIGMLFRRQLVMFGPREVLLTSDEPVVKQFLNGTMIGPIGMSEEKDEAQMAHEQALVDAGHHAGGVEDVEGIVPQMKATPGMPFRQAVARRKDRVRQILHTLPSVAQSAILESLDEDDTPMAAPGQHGQASGYHDDLDADTQVIPVYSPEQHGQP
;
A
#
# COMPACT_ATOMS: atom_id res chain seq x y z
N MET A 1 -0.10 -21.20 -2.12
CA MET A 1 -1.51 -21.00 -1.68
C MET A 1 -2.03 -19.81 -2.48
N VAL A 2 -3.34 -19.72 -2.73
CA VAL A 2 -3.92 -18.52 -3.36
C VAL A 2 -4.51 -17.71 -2.23
N GLY A 3 -4.36 -16.38 -2.26
CA GLY A 3 -4.96 -15.50 -1.27
C GLY A 3 -6.49 -15.64 -1.20
N VAL A 4 -7.06 -15.26 -0.08
CA VAL A 4 -8.51 -15.36 0.18
C VAL A 4 -9.21 -14.05 -0.16
N GLU A 5 -10.41 -14.14 -0.71
CA GLU A 5 -11.27 -12.98 -0.93
C GLU A 5 -11.79 -12.43 0.41
N VAL A 6 -11.81 -11.10 0.53
CA VAL A 6 -12.45 -10.41 1.66
C VAL A 6 -13.59 -9.57 1.13
N SER A 7 -14.82 -9.96 1.42
CA SER A 7 -16.01 -9.19 1.03
C SER A 7 -16.53 -8.37 2.21
N VAL A 8 -16.80 -7.09 1.97
CA VAL A 8 -17.36 -6.15 2.94
C VAL A 8 -18.64 -5.59 2.35
N GLU A 9 -19.74 -5.67 3.10
CA GLU A 9 -21.05 -5.20 2.66
C GLU A 9 -21.68 -4.28 3.72
N GLY A 10 -22.05 -3.06 3.32
CA GLY A 10 -22.85 -2.12 4.11
C GLY A 10 -22.24 -1.73 5.46
N LEU A 11 -20.91 -1.72 5.59
CA LEU A 11 -20.25 -1.57 6.89
C LEU A 11 -20.45 -0.16 7.47
N THR A 12 -20.97 -0.07 8.71
CA THR A 12 -21.04 1.20 9.47
C THR A 12 -20.35 1.14 10.85
N LYS A 13 -19.54 2.16 11.19
CA LYS A 13 -18.79 2.27 12.46
C LYS A 13 -18.79 3.69 13.00
N SER A 14 -19.01 3.75 14.31
CA SER A 14 -18.98 4.98 15.10
C SER A 14 -18.18 4.78 16.39
N PHE A 15 -17.66 5.89 16.92
CA PHE A 15 -17.17 5.99 18.30
C PHE A 15 -17.98 7.07 19.02
N GLY A 16 -18.85 6.66 19.95
CA GLY A 16 -19.83 7.57 20.55
C GLY A 16 -20.75 8.16 19.47
N SER A 17 -20.86 9.49 19.42
CA SER A 17 -21.62 10.21 18.40
C SER A 17 -20.86 10.41 17.08
N GLN A 18 -19.55 10.15 17.06
CA GLN A 18 -18.72 10.38 15.89
C GLN A 18 -18.79 9.17 14.96
N ARG A 19 -19.40 9.35 13.79
CA ARG A 19 -19.39 8.37 12.72
C ARG A 19 -18.05 8.39 12.00
N ILE A 20 -17.40 7.23 11.90
CA ILE A 20 -16.11 7.08 11.22
C ILE A 20 -16.33 6.77 9.75
N TRP A 21 -17.19 5.79 9.47
CA TRP A 21 -17.63 5.48 8.11
C TRP A 21 -19.04 4.88 8.11
N GLN A 22 -19.69 4.95 6.95
CA GLN A 22 -21.05 4.47 6.72
C GLN A 22 -21.17 3.77 5.37
N ASP A 23 -21.92 2.68 5.37
CA ASP A 23 -22.34 1.96 4.16
C ASP A 23 -21.17 1.63 3.23
N VAL A 24 -20.04 1.22 3.82
CA VAL A 24 -18.84 0.86 3.06
C VAL A 24 -19.02 -0.55 2.50
N THR A 25 -18.96 -0.66 1.17
CA THR A 25 -19.04 -1.93 0.43
C THR A 25 -17.86 -2.03 -0.52
N LEU A 26 -17.06 -3.08 -0.37
CA LEU A 26 -15.94 -3.39 -1.27
C LEU A 26 -15.56 -4.86 -1.17
N THR A 27 -14.86 -5.35 -2.20
CA THR A 27 -14.32 -6.71 -2.23
C THR A 27 -12.83 -6.63 -2.50
N LEU A 28 -12.01 -7.24 -1.64
CA LEU A 28 -10.58 -7.45 -1.89
C LEU A 28 -10.42 -8.76 -2.67
N PRO A 29 -10.01 -8.73 -3.94
CA PRO A 29 -9.94 -9.94 -4.75
C PRO A 29 -8.77 -10.85 -4.34
N PRO A 30 -8.92 -12.17 -4.53
CA PRO A 30 -7.93 -13.15 -4.08
C PRO A 30 -6.57 -12.98 -4.76
N GLY A 31 -5.55 -12.79 -3.93
CA GLY A 31 -4.14 -12.61 -4.33
C GLY A 31 -3.81 -11.25 -4.94
N GLU A 32 -4.75 -10.32 -5.02
CA GLU A 32 -4.48 -8.99 -5.56
C GLU A 32 -4.00 -8.02 -4.48
N VAL A 33 -3.25 -7.01 -4.94
CA VAL A 33 -2.77 -5.92 -4.09
C VAL A 33 -3.74 -4.75 -4.23
N SER A 34 -4.47 -4.47 -3.16
CA SER A 34 -5.41 -3.36 -3.07
C SER A 34 -4.86 -2.25 -2.19
N VAL A 35 -5.08 -1.00 -2.59
CA VAL A 35 -4.73 0.18 -1.79
C VAL A 35 -5.99 0.95 -1.42
N LEU A 36 -6.12 1.32 -0.15
CA LEU A 36 -7.17 2.20 0.34
C LEU A 36 -6.57 3.53 0.78
N LEU A 37 -6.88 4.57 0.02
CA LEU A 37 -6.41 5.94 0.20
C LEU A 37 -7.36 6.77 1.03
N GLY A 38 -6.87 7.94 1.43
CA GLY A 38 -7.67 8.97 2.04
C GLY A 38 -6.82 9.87 2.91
N PRO A 39 -7.25 11.12 3.17
CA PRO A 39 -6.60 12.01 4.12
C PRO A 39 -6.38 11.35 5.49
N SER A 40 -5.44 11.89 6.27
CA SER A 40 -5.23 11.49 7.66
C SER A 40 -6.53 11.62 8.47
N GLY A 41 -6.78 10.69 9.38
CA GLY A 41 -7.98 10.72 10.24
C GLY A 41 -9.28 10.21 9.62
N THR A 42 -9.29 9.80 8.34
CA THR A 42 -10.48 9.25 7.66
C THR A 42 -10.91 7.84 8.11
N GLY A 43 -10.21 7.24 9.07
CA GLY A 43 -10.58 5.93 9.61
C GLY A 43 -10.02 4.72 8.85
N LYS A 44 -9.00 4.89 8.00
CA LYS A 44 -8.35 3.78 7.27
C LYS A 44 -7.82 2.67 8.20
N SER A 45 -7.09 3.03 9.25
CA SER A 45 -6.60 2.06 10.24
C SER A 45 -7.74 1.46 11.07
N VAL A 46 -8.87 2.18 11.25
CA VAL A 46 -10.09 1.64 11.88
C VAL A 46 -10.74 0.59 10.98
N PHE A 47 -10.80 0.84 9.68
CA PHE A 47 -11.28 -0.12 8.69
C PHE A 47 -10.42 -1.40 8.70
N LEU A 48 -9.09 -1.26 8.62
CA LEU A 48 -8.15 -2.39 8.70
C LEU A 48 -8.35 -3.22 9.98
N LYS A 49 -8.42 -2.56 11.15
CA LYS A 49 -8.68 -3.23 12.44
C LYS A 49 -10.05 -3.91 12.51
N SER A 50 -11.02 -3.46 11.70
CA SER A 50 -12.33 -4.08 11.60
C SER A 50 -12.30 -5.37 10.80
N LEU A 51 -11.48 -5.45 9.74
CA LEU A 51 -11.32 -6.66 8.92
C LEU A 51 -10.75 -7.85 9.70
N ILE A 52 -9.95 -7.61 10.74
CA ILE A 52 -9.39 -8.66 11.62
C ILE A 52 -10.21 -8.88 12.90
N GLY A 53 -11.35 -8.19 13.01
CA GLY A 53 -12.25 -8.26 14.16
C GLY A 53 -11.62 -7.72 15.46
N LEU A 54 -10.66 -6.81 15.40
CA LEU A 54 -10.19 -6.07 16.59
C LEU A 54 -11.16 -4.95 16.97
N LEU A 55 -11.83 -4.38 15.98
CA LEU A 55 -12.92 -3.43 16.18
C LEU A 55 -14.18 -4.01 15.54
N ARG A 56 -15.27 -4.06 16.29
CA ARG A 56 -16.55 -4.56 15.79
C ARG A 56 -17.37 -3.39 15.22
N PRO A 57 -17.73 -3.41 13.92
CA PRO A 57 -18.69 -2.50 13.31
C PRO A 57 -20.09 -2.67 13.91
N GLU A 58 -20.94 -1.64 13.81
CA GLU A 58 -22.32 -1.73 14.30
C GLU A 58 -23.28 -2.32 13.26
N GLN A 59 -22.96 -2.21 11.96
CA GLN A 59 -23.80 -2.69 10.85
C GLN A 59 -22.92 -3.25 9.73
N GLY A 60 -23.55 -4.03 8.85
CA GLY A 60 -22.92 -4.70 7.70
C GLY A 60 -22.42 -6.10 8.02
N SER A 61 -21.65 -6.67 7.09
CA SER A 61 -21.01 -7.98 7.18
C SER A 61 -19.60 -7.94 6.61
N ILE A 62 -18.73 -8.82 7.13
CA ILE A 62 -17.38 -9.02 6.61
C ILE A 62 -17.20 -10.53 6.42
N ILE A 63 -17.15 -10.97 5.17
CA ILE A 63 -17.09 -12.38 4.79
C ILE A 63 -15.66 -12.71 4.36
N ILE A 64 -15.05 -13.67 5.05
CA ILE A 64 -13.69 -14.16 4.79
C ILE A 64 -13.74 -15.69 4.82
N ASP A 65 -13.26 -16.34 3.76
CA ASP A 65 -13.30 -17.80 3.62
C ASP A 65 -14.70 -18.39 3.94
N GLY A 66 -15.75 -17.76 3.39
CA GLY A 66 -17.15 -18.13 3.62
C GLY A 66 -17.71 -17.85 5.02
N THR A 67 -16.92 -17.25 5.92
CA THR A 67 -17.31 -16.96 7.31
C THR A 67 -17.57 -15.47 7.51
N ASP A 68 -18.77 -15.10 8.00
CA ASP A 68 -19.03 -13.74 8.47
C ASP A 68 -18.42 -13.53 9.86
N ILE A 69 -17.34 -12.74 9.94
CA ILE A 69 -16.59 -12.55 11.18
C ILE A 69 -17.37 -11.75 12.24
N LEU A 70 -18.45 -11.06 11.87
CA LEU A 70 -19.29 -10.33 12.81
C LEU A 70 -20.29 -11.24 13.52
N GLN A 71 -20.60 -12.40 12.93
CA GLN A 71 -21.61 -13.34 13.45
C GLN A 71 -21.01 -14.66 13.95
N CYS A 72 -19.75 -14.95 13.62
CA CYS A 72 -19.08 -16.19 14.01
C CYS A 72 -18.76 -16.27 15.52
N SER A 73 -18.50 -17.49 15.98
CA SER A 73 -18.02 -17.76 17.34
C SER A 73 -16.58 -17.28 17.55
N SER A 74 -16.16 -17.09 18.80
CA SER A 74 -14.78 -16.72 19.12
C SER A 74 -13.75 -17.74 18.64
N LYS A 75 -14.14 -19.02 18.51
CA LYS A 75 -13.28 -20.09 18.00
C LYS A 75 -13.09 -19.95 16.49
N GLU A 76 -14.15 -19.72 15.73
CA GLU A 76 -14.07 -19.46 14.29
C GLU A 76 -13.26 -18.20 14.00
N LEU A 77 -13.52 -17.12 14.74
CA LEU A 77 -12.75 -15.88 14.62
C LEU A 77 -11.25 -16.10 14.87
N TYR A 78 -10.90 -16.97 15.81
CA TYR A 78 -9.51 -17.32 16.09
C TYR A 78 -8.85 -18.06 14.93
N GLU A 79 -9.56 -18.99 14.28
CA GLU A 79 -9.05 -19.68 13.08
C GLU A 79 -8.90 -18.71 11.90
N ILE A 80 -9.89 -17.85 11.65
CA ILE A 80 -9.81 -16.82 10.59
C ILE A 80 -8.61 -15.88 10.82
N ARG A 81 -8.32 -15.49 12.07
CA ARG A 81 -7.16 -14.64 12.38
C ARG A 81 -5.81 -15.26 12.02
N LYS A 82 -5.71 -16.59 11.90
CA LYS A 82 -4.46 -17.25 11.46
C LYS A 82 -4.18 -17.05 9.97
N LEU A 83 -5.21 -16.72 9.18
CA LEU A 83 -5.07 -16.40 7.76
C LEU A 83 -4.40 -15.03 7.54
N PHE A 84 -4.34 -14.18 8.58
CA PHE A 84 -3.85 -12.81 8.49
C PHE A 84 -2.40 -12.65 8.94
N GLY A 85 -1.63 -11.96 8.11
CA GLY A 85 -0.42 -11.24 8.51
C GLY A 85 -0.72 -9.75 8.61
N VAL A 86 -0.30 -9.08 9.69
CA VAL A 86 -0.59 -7.65 9.89
C VAL A 86 0.70 -6.88 10.18
N LEU A 87 1.00 -5.90 9.32
CA LEU A 87 2.02 -4.88 9.54
C LEU A 87 1.34 -3.60 10.04
N PHE A 88 1.50 -3.30 11.33
CA PHE A 88 1.06 -2.03 11.90
C PHE A 88 2.06 -0.90 11.60
N GLN A 89 1.60 0.35 11.68
CA GLN A 89 2.36 1.57 11.36
C GLN A 89 3.79 1.61 11.95
N ASP A 90 3.94 1.32 13.25
CA ASP A 90 5.24 1.29 13.93
C ASP A 90 5.88 -0.11 13.99
N GLY A 91 5.41 -1.05 13.18
CA GLY A 91 5.77 -2.48 13.23
C GLY A 91 5.19 -3.23 14.44
N ALA A 92 4.91 -2.53 15.54
CA ALA A 92 4.38 -3.07 16.81
C ALA A 92 5.22 -4.23 17.38
N LEU A 93 6.55 -4.13 17.27
CA LEU A 93 7.49 -5.11 17.84
C LEU A 93 7.49 -5.05 19.36
N PHE A 94 7.66 -6.20 20.01
CA PHE A 94 7.90 -6.28 21.45
C PHE A 94 9.27 -5.71 21.77
N GLY A 95 9.31 -4.57 22.46
CA GLY A 95 10.56 -3.85 22.77
C GLY A 95 11.51 -4.62 23.71
N SER A 96 10.99 -5.62 24.43
CA SER A 96 11.77 -6.48 25.33
C SER A 96 12.34 -7.73 24.65
N MET A 97 12.09 -7.93 23.36
CA MET A 97 12.57 -9.09 22.59
C MET A 97 13.44 -8.61 21.43
N ASN A 98 14.45 -9.40 21.06
CA ASN A 98 15.24 -9.14 19.84
C ASN A 98 14.39 -9.40 18.57
N LEU A 99 14.94 -9.10 17.40
CA LEU A 99 14.22 -9.30 16.14
C LEU A 99 13.90 -10.77 15.87
N TYR A 100 14.82 -11.68 16.15
CA TYR A 100 14.60 -13.11 15.98
C TYR A 100 13.37 -13.59 16.76
N ASP A 101 13.30 -13.28 18.05
CA ASP A 101 12.22 -13.70 18.94
C ASP A 101 10.90 -13.01 18.60
N ASN A 102 10.95 -11.75 18.16
CA ASN A 102 9.78 -11.06 17.62
C ASN A 102 9.17 -11.79 16.43
N VAL A 103 10.00 -12.19 15.47
CA VAL A 103 9.55 -12.92 14.26
C VAL A 103 9.17 -14.36 14.59
N ALA A 104 9.86 -15.02 15.52
CA ALA A 104 9.56 -16.38 15.95
C ALA A 104 8.27 -16.50 16.77
N PHE A 105 7.84 -15.42 17.43
CA PHE A 105 6.73 -15.43 18.38
C PHE A 105 5.44 -16.08 17.82
N PRO A 106 4.91 -15.69 16.65
CA PRO A 106 3.69 -16.33 16.14
C PRO A 106 3.85 -17.83 15.87
N LEU A 107 5.03 -18.29 15.42
CA LEU A 107 5.29 -19.72 15.22
C LEU A 107 5.25 -20.49 16.54
N ARG A 108 5.86 -19.95 17.59
CA ARG A 108 5.91 -20.58 18.91
C ARG A 108 4.53 -20.64 19.59
N GLU A 109 3.70 -19.62 19.39
CA GLU A 109 2.35 -19.56 19.96
C GLU A 109 1.32 -20.40 19.20
N HIS A 110 1.41 -20.43 17.87
CA HIS A 110 0.36 -21.01 17.03
C HIS A 110 0.71 -22.35 16.38
N THR A 111 1.94 -22.84 16.54
CA THR A 111 2.39 -24.11 15.94
C THR A 111 3.08 -25.02 16.95
N LYS A 112 3.30 -26.28 16.55
CA LYS A 112 4.07 -27.27 17.32
C LYS A 112 5.40 -27.62 16.65
N LYS A 113 5.96 -26.70 15.86
CA LYS A 113 7.21 -26.90 15.12
C LYS A 113 8.39 -27.01 16.08
N SER A 114 9.43 -27.75 15.68
CA SER A 114 10.67 -27.82 16.47
C SER A 114 11.42 -26.49 16.42
N GLU A 115 12.24 -26.17 17.42
CA GLU A 115 13.06 -24.94 17.40
C GLU A 115 14.02 -24.90 16.18
N SER A 116 14.44 -26.06 15.66
CA SER A 116 15.23 -26.12 14.43
C SER A 116 14.42 -25.63 13.22
N ASP A 117 13.14 -26.03 13.12
CA ASP A 117 12.27 -25.60 12.03
C ASP A 117 11.86 -24.14 12.19
N VAL A 118 11.57 -23.70 13.41
CA VAL A 118 11.30 -22.28 13.72
C VAL A 118 12.48 -21.43 13.26
N ARG A 119 13.71 -21.81 13.60
CA ARG A 119 14.91 -21.09 13.18
C ARG A 119 14.99 -20.98 11.66
N LYS A 120 14.81 -22.08 10.93
CA LYS A 120 14.86 -22.05 9.46
C LYS A 120 13.84 -21.09 8.87
N ILE A 121 12.59 -21.13 9.34
CA ILE A 121 11.52 -20.25 8.85
C ILE A 121 11.84 -18.79 9.17
N VAL A 122 12.20 -18.48 10.41
CA VAL A 122 12.50 -17.12 10.85
C VAL A 122 13.66 -16.52 10.04
N MET A 123 14.74 -17.26 9.87
CA MET A 123 15.89 -16.78 9.09
C MET A 123 15.51 -16.54 7.62
N SER A 124 14.71 -17.43 7.02
CA SER A 124 14.20 -17.23 5.65
C SER A 124 13.31 -15.98 5.54
N LYS A 125 12.44 -15.70 6.52
CA LYS A 125 11.62 -14.47 6.49
C LYS A 125 12.44 -13.21 6.76
N LEU A 126 13.50 -13.29 7.56
CA LEU A 126 14.43 -12.17 7.77
C LEU A 126 15.28 -11.89 6.53
N GLU A 127 15.65 -12.93 5.78
CA GLU A 127 16.29 -12.81 4.47
C GLU A 127 15.38 -12.13 3.45
N LEU A 128 14.12 -12.58 3.35
CA LEU A 128 13.11 -12.00 2.46
C LEU A 128 12.95 -10.49 2.64
N VAL A 129 13.05 -10.01 3.88
CA VAL A 129 12.95 -8.57 4.18
C VAL A 129 14.31 -7.88 4.30
N GLY A 130 15.42 -8.54 3.97
CA GLY A 130 16.77 -7.97 3.96
C GLY A 130 17.29 -7.55 5.34
N LEU A 131 17.06 -8.39 6.37
CA LEU A 131 17.46 -8.17 7.76
C LEU A 131 18.38 -9.26 8.33
N LEU A 132 19.00 -10.07 7.46
CA LEU A 132 20.07 -10.98 7.89
C LEU A 132 21.21 -10.20 8.57
N GLY A 133 21.75 -10.75 9.65
CA GLY A 133 22.77 -10.13 10.51
C GLY A 133 22.24 -9.12 11.53
N ALA A 134 20.93 -8.85 11.56
CA ALA A 134 20.30 -7.96 12.54
C ALA A 134 19.44 -8.71 13.58
N GLU A 135 19.48 -10.04 13.60
CA GLU A 135 18.56 -10.90 14.33
C GLU A 135 18.61 -10.68 15.85
N ASP A 136 19.81 -10.44 16.37
CA ASP A 136 20.05 -10.24 17.81
C ASP A 136 19.78 -8.81 18.29
N LYS A 137 19.53 -7.87 17.38
CA LYS A 137 19.26 -6.47 17.75
C LYS A 137 17.89 -6.30 18.38
N LEU A 138 17.78 -5.36 19.29
CA LEU A 138 16.51 -4.91 19.85
C LEU A 138 15.83 -3.88 18.93
N PRO A 139 14.49 -3.74 18.98
CA PRO A 139 13.77 -2.73 18.18
C PRO A 139 14.26 -1.29 18.36
N GLY A 140 14.81 -0.96 19.54
CA GLY A 140 15.39 0.36 19.83
C GLY A 140 16.74 0.63 19.16
N GLU A 141 17.41 -0.41 18.65
CA GLU A 141 18.78 -0.33 18.10
C GLU A 141 18.80 -0.26 16.56
N ILE A 142 17.63 -0.24 15.93
CA ILE A 142 17.46 -0.30 14.47
C ILE A 142 16.70 0.91 13.93
N SER A 143 16.89 1.21 12.64
CA SER A 143 16.20 2.33 11.99
C SER A 143 14.69 2.09 11.86
N GLY A 144 13.91 3.16 11.64
CA GLY A 144 12.46 3.04 11.41
C GLY A 144 12.12 2.09 10.26
N GLY A 145 12.85 2.17 9.14
CA GLY A 145 12.66 1.27 8.01
C GLY A 145 12.99 -0.19 8.34
N MET A 146 14.03 -0.43 9.16
CA MET A 146 14.31 -1.78 9.65
C MET A 146 13.21 -2.30 10.58
N ARG A 147 12.63 -1.45 11.44
CA ARG A 147 11.51 -1.85 12.32
C ARG A 147 10.30 -2.30 11.52
N LYS A 148 9.95 -1.56 10.45
CA LYS A 148 8.82 -1.95 9.57
C LYS A 148 9.09 -3.25 8.84
N ARG A 149 10.29 -3.44 8.30
CA ARG A 149 10.70 -4.71 7.66
C ARG A 149 10.69 -5.88 8.64
N ALA A 150 11.12 -5.69 9.88
CA ALA A 150 11.02 -6.72 10.92
C ALA A 150 9.55 -7.03 11.30
N GLY A 151 8.71 -6.00 11.39
CA GLY A 151 7.26 -6.17 11.56
C GLY A 151 6.63 -6.96 10.40
N LEU A 152 7.06 -6.70 9.17
CA LEU A 152 6.65 -7.44 7.99
C LEU A 152 7.10 -8.90 8.05
N ALA A 153 8.36 -9.18 8.40
CA ALA A 153 8.83 -10.56 8.57
C ALA A 153 7.99 -11.33 9.61
N ARG A 154 7.64 -10.69 10.74
CA ARG A 154 6.76 -11.26 11.75
C ARG A 154 5.36 -11.53 11.21
N ALA A 155 4.82 -10.62 10.38
CA ALA A 155 3.51 -10.80 9.74
C ALA A 155 3.49 -11.99 8.76
N LEU A 156 4.62 -12.29 8.11
CA LEU A 156 4.73 -13.33 7.08
C LEU A 156 5.09 -14.71 7.62
N VAL A 157 5.46 -14.82 8.90
CA VAL A 157 6.08 -16.04 9.44
C VAL A 157 5.15 -17.26 9.45
N LEU A 158 3.84 -17.03 9.45
CA LEU A 158 2.82 -18.08 9.39
C LEU A 158 2.35 -18.40 7.96
N ASP A 159 3.00 -17.83 6.94
CA ASP A 159 2.59 -17.92 5.54
C ASP A 159 1.12 -17.52 5.33
N PRO A 160 0.76 -16.26 5.66
CA PRO A 160 -0.62 -15.80 5.66
C PRO A 160 -1.21 -15.73 4.24
N GLU A 161 -2.53 -15.92 4.15
CA GLU A 161 -3.29 -15.80 2.90
C GLU A 161 -3.78 -14.36 2.66
N ILE A 162 -3.86 -13.55 3.72
CA ILE A 162 -4.22 -12.14 3.68
C ILE A 162 -3.16 -11.31 4.42
N ILE A 163 -2.64 -10.25 3.79
CA ILE A 163 -1.70 -9.32 4.40
C ILE A 163 -2.35 -7.95 4.51
N LEU A 164 -2.42 -7.42 5.72
CA LEU A 164 -2.88 -6.06 5.98
C LEU A 164 -1.72 -5.17 6.37
N VAL A 165 -1.59 -4.02 5.70
CA VAL A 165 -0.47 -3.11 5.87
C VAL A 165 -0.98 -1.71 6.22
N ASP A 166 -0.66 -1.23 7.42
CA ASP A 166 -1.05 0.08 7.95
C ASP A 166 0.08 1.10 7.79
N GLU A 167 -0.06 2.03 6.84
CA GLU A 167 0.88 3.13 6.55
C GLU A 167 2.36 2.70 6.51
N PRO A 168 2.75 1.85 5.53
CA PRO A 168 4.11 1.33 5.42
C PRO A 168 5.15 2.42 5.13
N ASP A 169 4.71 3.55 4.60
CA ASP A 169 5.51 4.72 4.20
C ASP A 169 5.75 5.73 5.32
N SER A 170 4.93 5.73 6.39
CA SER A 170 5.02 6.73 7.47
C SER A 170 6.42 6.83 8.12
N GLY A 171 6.95 8.05 8.23
CA GLY A 171 8.26 8.28 8.87
C GLY A 171 9.46 7.74 8.09
N LEU A 172 9.30 7.38 6.82
CA LEU A 172 10.37 6.96 5.92
C LEU A 172 10.59 8.00 4.82
N ASP A 173 11.82 8.05 4.32
CA ASP A 173 12.15 8.80 3.11
C ASP A 173 11.57 8.11 1.85
N PRO A 174 11.45 8.83 0.72
CA PRO A 174 10.87 8.29 -0.50
C PRO A 174 11.58 7.04 -1.03
N VAL A 175 12.92 6.97 -0.92
CA VAL A 175 13.70 5.82 -1.41
C VAL A 175 13.35 4.57 -0.60
N ARG A 176 13.33 4.67 0.72
CA ARG A 176 12.94 3.55 1.60
C ARG A 176 11.48 3.12 1.39
N THR A 177 10.60 4.08 1.10
CA THR A 177 9.20 3.79 0.76
C THR A 177 9.09 2.93 -0.51
N THR A 178 9.89 3.22 -1.53
CA THR A 178 9.98 2.41 -2.75
C THR A 178 10.50 1.00 -2.46
N TYR A 179 11.54 0.85 -1.65
CA TYR A 179 12.05 -0.49 -1.27
C TYR A 179 10.99 -1.35 -0.55
N ILE A 180 10.23 -0.77 0.37
CA ILE A 180 9.14 -1.50 1.05
C ILE A 180 8.04 -1.87 0.06
N SER A 181 7.68 -0.95 -0.84
CA SER A 181 6.69 -1.21 -1.89
C SER A 181 7.12 -2.38 -2.79
N GLN A 182 8.39 -2.40 -3.22
CA GLN A 182 8.96 -3.50 -4.00
C GLN A 182 8.91 -4.82 -3.22
N THR A 183 9.26 -4.79 -1.93
CA THR A 183 9.19 -5.97 -1.07
C THR A 183 7.76 -6.55 -1.02
N LEU A 184 6.74 -5.70 -0.93
CA LEU A 184 5.34 -6.15 -0.93
C LEU A 184 4.91 -6.79 -2.26
N ILE A 185 5.37 -6.24 -3.38
CA ILE A 185 5.13 -6.81 -4.72
C ILE A 185 5.83 -8.16 -4.88
N ASP A 186 7.07 -8.28 -4.40
CA ASP A 186 7.84 -9.52 -4.46
C ASP A 186 7.20 -10.61 -3.57
N ILE A 187 6.76 -10.26 -2.36
CA ILE A 187 5.99 -11.15 -1.49
C ILE A 187 4.72 -11.64 -2.21
N ASN A 188 3.96 -10.73 -2.82
CA ASN A 188 2.76 -11.11 -3.55
C ASN A 188 3.07 -12.05 -4.72
N ALA A 189 4.19 -11.85 -5.41
CA ALA A 189 4.64 -12.75 -6.46
C ALA A 189 5.00 -14.15 -5.94
N GLU A 190 5.59 -14.24 -4.75
CA GLU A 190 6.06 -15.50 -4.17
C GLU A 190 4.91 -16.34 -3.55
N ILE A 191 4.02 -15.71 -2.79
CA ILE A 191 2.98 -16.42 -2.03
C ILE A 191 1.54 -16.16 -2.49
N ASP A 192 1.34 -15.27 -3.46
CA ASP A 192 0.03 -14.96 -4.06
C ASP A 192 -1.06 -14.55 -3.04
N ALA A 193 -0.64 -13.93 -1.93
CA ALA A 193 -1.51 -13.50 -0.83
C ALA A 193 -2.32 -12.24 -1.19
N THR A 194 -3.55 -12.14 -0.69
CA THR A 194 -4.39 -10.94 -0.84
C THR A 194 -3.84 -9.82 0.02
N ILE A 195 -3.49 -8.67 -0.55
CA ILE A 195 -2.87 -7.57 0.20
C ILE A 195 -3.81 -6.37 0.24
N LEU A 196 -4.06 -5.81 1.42
CA LEU A 196 -4.62 -4.47 1.59
C LEU A 196 -3.58 -3.55 2.21
N ILE A 197 -3.24 -2.48 1.51
CA ILE A 197 -2.39 -1.41 2.01
C ILE A 197 -3.26 -0.18 2.28
N VAL A 198 -3.26 0.32 3.51
CA VAL A 198 -3.82 1.64 3.80
C VAL A 198 -2.67 2.65 3.81
N SER A 199 -2.80 3.72 3.04
CA SER A 199 -1.76 4.75 2.94
C SER A 199 -2.36 6.08 2.53
N HIS A 200 -1.59 7.15 2.67
CA HIS A 200 -1.88 8.46 2.10
C HIS A 200 -0.82 8.87 1.05
N ASN A 201 0.06 7.95 0.65
CA ASN A 201 1.15 8.21 -0.28
C ASN A 201 0.70 8.06 -1.75
N ILE A 202 0.80 9.16 -2.49
CA ILE A 202 0.40 9.25 -3.90
C ILE A 202 1.26 8.37 -4.81
N ASN A 203 2.58 8.29 -4.57
CA ASN A 203 3.46 7.49 -5.41
C ASN A 203 3.19 6.00 -5.25
N LEU A 204 2.92 5.55 -4.02
CA LEU A 204 2.48 4.20 -3.75
C LEU A 204 1.16 3.90 -4.47
N ALA A 205 0.17 4.81 -4.35
CA ALA A 205 -1.10 4.70 -5.04
C ALA A 205 -0.96 4.55 -6.56
N ARG A 206 -0.03 5.29 -7.16
CA ARG A 206 0.20 5.30 -8.61
C ARG A 206 1.03 4.13 -9.11
N THR A 207 1.75 3.39 -8.28
CA THR A 207 2.72 2.39 -8.79
C THR A 207 2.46 0.98 -8.30
N VAL A 208 1.86 0.80 -7.12
CA VAL A 208 1.75 -0.53 -6.49
C VAL A 208 0.43 -1.29 -6.81
N PRO A 209 -0.75 -0.70 -6.59
CA PRO A 209 -2.00 -1.46 -6.52
C PRO A 209 -2.51 -2.00 -7.85
N ASP A 210 -3.20 -3.13 -7.77
CA ASP A 210 -4.09 -3.69 -8.79
C ASP A 210 -5.49 -3.05 -8.71
N ASN A 211 -5.98 -2.80 -7.48
CA ASN A 211 -7.22 -2.08 -7.17
C ASN A 211 -6.94 -0.91 -6.21
N ILE A 212 -7.66 0.19 -6.39
CA ILE A 212 -7.54 1.38 -5.53
C ILE A 212 -8.94 1.79 -5.09
N GLY A 213 -9.07 2.15 -3.82
CA GLY A 213 -10.20 2.94 -3.36
C GLY A 213 -9.79 4.13 -2.52
N MET A 214 -10.76 5.00 -2.24
CA MET A 214 -10.56 6.21 -1.45
C MET A 214 -11.67 6.39 -0.42
N LEU A 215 -11.28 6.54 0.85
CA LEU A 215 -12.16 6.98 1.92
C LEU A 215 -12.11 8.50 2.05
N PHE A 216 -13.27 9.13 2.01
CA PHE A 216 -13.44 10.56 2.28
C PHE A 216 -14.85 10.82 2.81
N ARG A 217 -15.01 11.83 3.67
CA ARG A 217 -16.30 12.19 4.30
C ARG A 217 -17.08 11.01 4.89
N ARG A 218 -16.38 10.05 5.52
CA ARG A 218 -16.98 8.86 6.16
C ARG A 218 -17.62 7.90 5.15
N GLN A 219 -17.27 8.00 3.88
CA GLN A 219 -17.78 7.15 2.81
C GLN A 219 -16.63 6.59 1.98
N LEU A 220 -16.90 5.47 1.31
CA LEU A 220 -16.07 4.98 0.24
C LEU A 220 -16.46 5.73 -1.04
N VAL A 221 -15.63 6.68 -1.46
CA VAL A 221 -15.88 7.50 -2.66
C VAL A 221 -15.89 6.59 -3.89
N MET A 222 -14.90 5.71 -3.97
CA MET A 222 -14.80 4.70 -5.01
C MET A 222 -13.86 3.59 -4.56
N PHE A 223 -14.01 2.41 -5.17
CA PHE A 223 -13.09 1.29 -5.10
C PHE A 223 -13.21 0.46 -6.38
N GLY A 224 -12.10 0.07 -6.99
CA GLY A 224 -12.11 -0.74 -8.20
C GLY A 224 -10.73 -0.86 -8.84
N PRO A 225 -10.65 -1.32 -10.10
CA PRO A 225 -9.40 -1.35 -10.85
C PRO A 225 -8.71 0.01 -10.80
N ARG A 226 -7.38 0.03 -10.61
CA ARG A 226 -6.59 1.26 -10.44
C ARG A 226 -6.89 2.35 -11.48
N GLU A 227 -7.15 1.96 -12.73
CA GLU A 227 -7.41 2.87 -13.84
C GLU A 227 -8.66 3.71 -13.56
N VAL A 228 -9.68 3.14 -12.92
CA VAL A 228 -10.92 3.85 -12.57
C VAL A 228 -10.64 5.06 -11.68
N LEU A 229 -9.76 4.91 -10.68
CA LEU A 229 -9.41 6.00 -9.77
C LEU A 229 -8.37 6.94 -10.38
N LEU A 230 -7.39 6.40 -11.10
CA LEU A 230 -6.32 7.20 -11.72
C LEU A 230 -6.80 8.08 -12.88
N THR A 231 -7.90 7.72 -13.54
CA THR A 231 -8.53 8.54 -14.59
C THR A 231 -9.83 9.21 -14.13
N SER A 232 -10.07 9.29 -12.83
CA SER A 232 -11.32 9.83 -12.29
C SER A 232 -11.38 11.36 -12.41
N ASP A 233 -12.54 11.88 -12.79
CA ASP A 233 -12.83 13.32 -12.76
C ASP A 233 -13.35 13.81 -11.40
N GLU A 234 -13.53 12.90 -10.45
CA GLU A 234 -14.04 13.21 -9.12
C GLU A 234 -13.11 14.22 -8.40
N PRO A 235 -13.60 15.41 -8.00
CA PRO A 235 -12.76 16.48 -7.46
C PRO A 235 -11.89 16.09 -6.27
N VAL A 236 -12.40 15.27 -5.34
CA VAL A 236 -11.61 14.80 -4.19
C VAL A 236 -10.46 13.90 -4.63
N VAL A 237 -10.69 13.05 -5.63
CA VAL A 237 -9.68 12.11 -6.15
C VAL A 237 -8.59 12.88 -6.88
N LYS A 238 -8.97 13.79 -7.78
CA LYS A 238 -8.03 14.67 -8.49
C LYS A 238 -7.16 15.46 -7.55
N GLN A 239 -7.79 16.14 -6.58
CA GLN A 239 -7.06 16.92 -5.58
C GLN A 239 -6.04 16.06 -4.83
N PHE A 240 -6.45 14.88 -4.38
CA PHE A 240 -5.59 13.99 -3.61
C PHE A 240 -4.42 13.47 -4.46
N LEU A 241 -4.67 13.02 -5.69
CA LEU A 241 -3.63 12.47 -6.57
C LEU A 241 -2.62 13.53 -7.03
N ASN A 242 -3.06 14.77 -7.23
CA ASN A 242 -2.19 15.85 -7.69
C ASN A 242 -1.51 16.60 -6.55
N GLY A 243 -1.96 16.40 -5.30
CA GLY A 243 -1.46 17.11 -4.14
C GLY A 243 -1.75 18.61 -4.19
N THR A 244 -2.84 19.00 -4.85
CA THR A 244 -3.23 20.41 -5.04
C THR A 244 -3.98 20.95 -3.83
N MET A 245 -3.85 22.24 -3.57
CA MET A 245 -4.72 22.91 -2.59
C MET A 245 -6.15 23.05 -3.11
N ILE A 246 -6.36 23.08 -4.43
CA ILE A 246 -7.69 23.21 -5.03
C ILE A 246 -8.46 21.89 -4.95
N GLY A 247 -9.61 21.94 -4.28
CA GLY A 247 -10.56 20.82 -4.16
C GLY A 247 -11.21 20.74 -2.76
N PRO A 248 -12.01 19.71 -2.50
CA PRO A 248 -12.82 19.59 -1.28
C PRO A 248 -12.08 19.22 0.02
N ILE A 249 -10.83 18.75 -0.06
CA ILE A 249 -9.96 18.38 1.08
C ILE A 249 -9.33 19.64 1.69
N GLY A 250 -9.51 19.83 3.00
CA GLY A 250 -8.93 20.91 3.80
C GLY A 250 -7.89 20.46 4.82
N MET A 251 -7.31 21.43 5.53
CA MET A 251 -6.21 21.24 6.50
C MET A 251 -6.62 20.43 7.74
N SER A 252 -7.85 20.61 8.23
CA SER A 252 -8.36 19.90 9.41
C SER A 252 -9.55 19.00 9.09
N GLU A 253 -10.37 19.36 8.10
CA GLU A 253 -11.56 18.64 7.66
C GLU A 253 -11.87 19.00 6.19
N GLU A 254 -13.15 19.10 5.83
CA GLU A 254 -13.66 19.50 4.53
C GLU A 254 -13.58 21.02 4.35
N LYS A 255 -13.36 21.48 3.11
CA LYS A 255 -13.55 22.88 2.75
C LYS A 255 -15.02 23.15 2.43
N ASP A 256 -15.51 24.28 2.90
CA ASP A 256 -16.80 24.81 2.46
C ASP A 256 -16.68 25.53 1.10
N GLU A 257 -17.82 25.85 0.48
CA GLU A 257 -17.86 26.51 -0.83
C GLU A 257 -17.15 27.87 -0.82
N ALA A 258 -17.23 28.61 0.29
CA ALA A 258 -16.60 29.92 0.42
C ALA A 258 -15.07 29.81 0.44
N GLN A 259 -14.54 28.83 1.16
CA GLN A 259 -13.10 28.56 1.21
C GLN A 259 -12.59 28.06 -0.14
N MET A 260 -13.32 27.16 -0.81
CA MET A 260 -12.95 26.69 -2.16
C MET A 260 -12.94 27.84 -3.17
N ALA A 261 -13.95 28.71 -3.15
CA ALA A 261 -14.01 29.88 -4.05
C ALA A 261 -12.90 30.89 -3.77
N HIS A 262 -12.54 31.10 -2.49
CA HIS A 262 -11.44 31.98 -2.12
C HIS A 262 -10.09 31.47 -2.61
N GLU A 263 -9.82 30.18 -2.44
CA GLU A 263 -8.57 29.57 -2.92
C GLU A 263 -8.49 29.56 -4.46
N GLN A 264 -9.60 29.30 -5.15
CA GLN A 264 -9.67 29.40 -6.60
C GLN A 264 -9.36 30.84 -7.06
N ALA A 265 -9.93 31.85 -6.41
CA ALA A 265 -9.65 33.24 -6.74
C ALA A 265 -8.18 33.64 -6.49
N LEU A 266 -7.53 33.06 -5.47
CA LEU A 266 -6.08 33.24 -5.26
C LEU A 266 -5.26 32.62 -6.39
N VAL A 267 -5.63 31.42 -6.84
CA VAL A 267 -4.96 30.76 -7.98
C VAL A 267 -5.16 31.54 -9.28
N ASP A 268 -6.37 32.00 -9.55
CA ASP A 268 -6.69 32.85 -10.71
C ASP A 268 -5.92 34.18 -10.67
N ALA A 269 -5.59 34.67 -9.46
CA ALA A 269 -4.73 35.83 -9.23
C ALA A 269 -3.21 35.52 -9.32
N GLY A 270 -2.83 34.29 -9.70
CA GLY A 270 -1.44 33.86 -9.90
C GLY A 270 -0.78 33.25 -8.66
N HIS A 271 -1.53 32.93 -7.60
CA HIS A 271 -0.98 32.19 -6.45
C HIS A 271 -0.77 30.73 -6.80
N HIS A 272 0.38 30.15 -6.45
CA HIS A 272 0.67 28.75 -6.76
C HIS A 272 -0.18 27.83 -5.89
N ALA A 273 -0.98 26.95 -6.51
CA ALA A 273 -1.88 26.02 -5.82
C ALA A 273 -1.17 24.87 -5.10
N GLY A 274 0.15 24.74 -5.26
CA GLY A 274 0.89 23.54 -4.86
C GLY A 274 0.57 22.35 -5.78
N GLY A 275 1.18 21.21 -5.50
CA GLY A 275 1.04 20.01 -6.33
C GLY A 275 2.03 19.96 -7.49
N VAL A 276 1.94 18.86 -8.25
CA VAL A 276 2.62 18.69 -9.54
C VAL A 276 1.64 19.00 -10.66
N GLU A 277 2.14 19.34 -11.85
CA GLU A 277 1.30 19.36 -13.06
C GLU A 277 0.55 18.04 -13.18
N ASP A 278 -0.67 18.09 -13.74
CA ASP A 278 -1.48 16.90 -13.98
C ASP A 278 -0.60 15.84 -14.65
N VAL A 279 -0.40 14.72 -13.96
CA VAL A 279 0.34 13.60 -14.54
C VAL A 279 -0.58 13.02 -15.59
N GLU A 280 -0.35 13.40 -16.84
CA GLU A 280 -1.08 12.87 -17.99
C GLU A 280 -0.75 11.39 -18.15
N GLY A 281 -1.79 10.55 -18.13
CA GLY A 281 -1.67 9.11 -18.31
C GLY A 281 -1.46 8.30 -17.03
N ILE A 282 -1.48 6.98 -17.19
CA ILE A 282 -1.33 6.04 -16.09
C ILE A 282 0.14 5.66 -15.93
N VAL A 283 0.71 5.99 -14.78
CA VAL A 283 2.08 5.58 -14.43
C VAL A 283 2.17 4.05 -14.47
N PRO A 284 3.20 3.47 -15.12
CA PRO A 284 3.39 2.02 -15.14
C PRO A 284 3.42 1.40 -13.75
N GLN A 285 2.78 0.24 -13.60
CA GLN A 285 2.78 -0.50 -12.34
C GLN A 285 4.18 -1.07 -12.05
N MET A 286 4.55 -1.06 -10.78
CA MET A 286 5.74 -1.74 -10.25
C MET A 286 5.65 -3.23 -10.54
N LYS A 287 6.73 -3.77 -11.13
CA LYS A 287 6.85 -5.20 -11.44
C LYS A 287 7.65 -5.91 -10.34
N ALA A 288 7.42 -7.21 -10.20
CA ALA A 288 8.23 -8.02 -9.29
C ALA A 288 9.70 -8.01 -9.74
N THR A 289 10.61 -8.12 -8.76
CA THR A 289 12.05 -8.13 -8.99
C THR A 289 12.43 -9.28 -9.94
N PRO A 290 13.34 -9.07 -10.91
CA PRO A 290 13.77 -10.14 -11.82
C PRO A 290 14.21 -11.40 -11.07
N GLY A 291 13.70 -12.57 -11.49
CA GLY A 291 13.93 -13.86 -10.83
C GLY A 291 12.81 -14.27 -9.88
N MET A 292 11.93 -13.36 -9.48
CA MET A 292 10.71 -13.73 -8.75
C MET A 292 9.72 -14.49 -9.66
N PRO A 293 8.85 -15.33 -9.09
CA PRO A 293 7.78 -15.97 -9.83
C PRO A 293 6.85 -14.95 -10.51
N PHE A 294 6.12 -15.40 -11.53
CA PHE A 294 5.07 -14.56 -12.13
C PHE A 294 3.93 -14.34 -11.13
N ARG A 295 3.51 -13.07 -10.96
CA ARG A 295 2.34 -12.70 -10.15
C ARG A 295 1.06 -13.25 -10.78
N GLN A 296 0.58 -14.38 -10.26
CA GLN A 296 -0.64 -15.05 -10.75
C GLN A 296 -1.88 -14.15 -10.68
N ALA A 297 -1.92 -13.25 -9.70
CA ALA A 297 -2.95 -12.22 -9.55
C ALA A 297 -3.12 -11.33 -10.78
N VAL A 298 -2.06 -11.04 -11.54
CA VAL A 298 -2.14 -10.20 -12.75
C VAL A 298 -3.04 -10.87 -13.80
N ALA A 299 -2.90 -12.17 -14.02
CA ALA A 299 -3.74 -12.90 -14.96
C ALA A 299 -5.21 -12.93 -14.50
N ARG A 300 -5.46 -13.22 -13.22
CA ARG A 300 -6.82 -13.22 -12.65
C ARG A 300 -7.49 -11.85 -12.73
N ARG A 301 -6.72 -10.79 -12.48
CA ARG A 301 -7.16 -9.40 -12.62
C ARG A 301 -7.59 -9.13 -14.06
N LYS A 302 -6.76 -9.47 -15.05
CA LYS A 302 -7.08 -9.26 -16.48
C LYS A 302 -8.42 -9.90 -16.83
N ASP A 303 -8.64 -11.15 -16.42
CA ASP A 303 -9.87 -11.88 -16.71
C ASP A 303 -11.09 -11.24 -16.02
N ARG A 304 -10.98 -10.86 -14.73
CA ARG A 304 -12.06 -10.18 -14.01
C ARG A 304 -12.38 -8.83 -14.63
N VAL A 305 -11.37 -8.01 -14.90
CA VAL A 305 -11.54 -6.66 -15.46
C VAL A 305 -12.20 -6.72 -16.83
N ARG A 306 -11.83 -7.68 -17.69
CA ARG A 306 -12.49 -7.90 -18.99
C ARG A 306 -14.00 -8.19 -18.84
N GLN A 307 -14.40 -8.93 -17.80
CA GLN A 307 -15.82 -9.24 -17.57
C GLN A 307 -16.62 -8.01 -17.11
N ILE A 308 -16.02 -7.15 -16.29
CA ILE A 308 -16.69 -5.94 -15.77
C ILE A 308 -16.45 -4.69 -16.62
N LEU A 309 -15.64 -4.75 -17.68
CA LEU A 309 -15.22 -3.58 -18.46
C LEU A 309 -16.41 -2.70 -18.90
N HIS A 310 -17.50 -3.34 -19.31
CA HIS A 310 -18.72 -2.67 -19.76
C HIS A 310 -19.46 -1.86 -18.67
N THR A 311 -19.17 -2.09 -17.39
CA THR A 311 -19.75 -1.34 -16.27
C THR A 311 -18.90 -0.15 -15.82
N LEU A 312 -17.67 -0.04 -16.34
CA LEU A 312 -16.72 1.00 -15.93
C LEU A 312 -16.90 2.30 -16.74
N PRO A 313 -16.45 3.46 -16.23
CA PRO A 313 -16.46 4.72 -16.98
C PRO A 313 -15.66 4.62 -18.30
N SER A 314 -16.10 5.30 -19.36
CA SER A 314 -15.49 5.19 -20.69
C SER A 314 -14.00 5.53 -20.73
N VAL A 315 -13.57 6.55 -19.97
CA VAL A 315 -12.16 6.94 -19.86
C VAL A 315 -11.33 5.81 -19.25
N ALA A 316 -11.86 5.17 -18.20
CA ALA A 316 -11.21 4.02 -17.57
C ALA A 316 -11.17 2.80 -18.51
N GLN A 317 -12.23 2.58 -19.31
CA GLN A 317 -12.24 1.49 -20.30
C GLN A 317 -11.10 1.63 -21.32
N SER A 318 -10.92 2.83 -21.88
CA SER A 318 -9.83 3.10 -22.83
C SER A 318 -8.46 2.84 -22.21
N ALA A 319 -8.23 3.36 -21.00
CA ALA A 319 -6.95 3.19 -20.31
C ALA A 319 -6.67 1.72 -19.93
N ILE A 320 -7.72 0.97 -19.57
CA ILE A 320 -7.60 -0.47 -19.32
C ILE A 320 -7.20 -1.21 -20.60
N LEU A 321 -7.86 -0.93 -21.72
CA LEU A 321 -7.54 -1.60 -23.00
C LEU A 321 -6.10 -1.32 -23.43
N GLU A 322 -5.65 -0.07 -23.33
CA GLU A 322 -4.24 0.29 -23.59
C GLU A 322 -3.27 -0.50 -22.70
N SER A 323 -3.54 -0.61 -21.40
CA SER A 323 -2.69 -1.38 -20.48
C SER A 323 -2.67 -2.90 -20.77
N LEU A 324 -3.80 -3.45 -21.23
CA LEU A 324 -3.90 -4.88 -21.55
C LEU A 324 -3.11 -5.23 -22.82
N ASP A 325 -3.12 -4.34 -23.82
CA ASP A 325 -2.40 -4.52 -25.08
C ASP A 325 -0.87 -4.42 -24.89
N GLU A 326 -0.40 -3.55 -23.99
CA GLU A 326 1.03 -3.45 -23.64
C GLU A 326 1.56 -4.74 -23.00
N ASP A 327 0.77 -5.38 -22.12
CA ASP A 327 1.17 -6.62 -21.47
C ASP A 327 1.07 -7.87 -22.38
N ASP A 328 0.19 -7.85 -23.39
CA ASP A 328 -0.02 -8.97 -24.33
C ASP A 328 0.98 -8.94 -25.52
N THR A 329 1.80 -7.89 -25.62
CA THR A 329 2.93 -7.83 -26.57
C THR A 329 4.06 -8.73 -26.04
N PRO A 330 4.50 -9.78 -26.78
CA PRO A 330 5.59 -10.62 -26.32
C PRO A 330 6.84 -9.76 -26.12
N MET A 331 7.38 -9.73 -24.90
CA MET A 331 8.68 -9.11 -24.64
C MET A 331 9.68 -9.72 -25.63
N ALA A 332 10.13 -8.92 -26.58
CA ALA A 332 11.14 -9.34 -27.52
C ALA A 332 12.32 -9.93 -26.74
N ALA A 333 12.79 -11.09 -27.17
CA ALA A 333 14.00 -11.71 -26.63
C ALA A 333 15.12 -10.66 -26.59
N PRO A 334 16.01 -10.66 -25.56
CA PRO A 334 17.06 -9.66 -25.45
C PRO A 334 18.02 -9.84 -26.63
N GLY A 335 17.83 -9.01 -27.66
CA GLY A 335 18.51 -9.14 -28.94
C GLY A 335 18.33 -7.88 -29.77
N GLN A 336 19.35 -7.02 -29.69
CA GLN A 336 19.68 -5.96 -30.65
C GLN A 336 18.73 -4.76 -30.72
N HIS A 337 18.82 -3.88 -29.72
CA HIS A 337 18.71 -2.44 -29.95
C HIS A 337 20.02 -1.74 -29.58
N GLY A 338 20.61 -1.10 -30.59
CA GLY A 338 21.52 0.07 -30.56
C GLY A 338 22.61 0.11 -29.50
N GLN A 339 23.86 0.07 -29.94
CA GLN A 339 25.04 0.47 -29.17
C GLN A 339 24.79 1.81 -28.44
N ALA A 340 24.55 1.75 -27.13
CA ALA A 340 24.80 2.85 -26.22
C ALA A 340 26.16 2.59 -25.55
N SER A 341 27.04 3.58 -25.63
CA SER A 341 28.41 3.58 -25.15
C SER A 341 28.54 3.05 -23.72
N GLY A 342 29.57 2.24 -23.49
CA GLY A 342 29.83 1.57 -22.22
C GLY A 342 29.91 2.51 -21.03
N TYR A 343 29.22 2.12 -19.95
CA TYR A 343 29.58 2.56 -18.61
C TYR A 343 30.71 1.63 -18.13
N HIS A 344 31.90 2.21 -18.05
CA HIS A 344 33.00 1.62 -17.30
C HIS A 344 32.66 1.63 -15.80
N ASP A 345 33.04 0.55 -15.12
CA ASP A 345 33.16 0.45 -13.68
C ASP A 345 34.01 1.60 -13.13
N ASP A 346 33.37 2.50 -12.39
CA ASP A 346 34.00 3.37 -11.39
C ASP A 346 32.98 3.52 -10.23
N LEU A 347 32.88 2.45 -9.43
CA LEU A 347 32.22 2.47 -8.12
C LEU A 347 33.15 3.19 -7.13
N ASP A 348 33.21 4.52 -7.22
CA ASP A 348 33.66 5.43 -6.15
C ASP A 348 33.46 6.90 -6.60
N ALA A 349 32.26 7.23 -7.12
CA ALA A 349 31.91 8.62 -7.39
C ALA A 349 31.44 9.28 -6.08
N ASP A 350 32.36 10.04 -5.47
CA ASP A 350 32.13 10.98 -4.38
C ASP A 350 30.77 11.69 -4.52
N THR A 351 29.97 11.65 -3.46
CA THR A 351 28.82 12.56 -3.33
C THR A 351 29.37 13.97 -3.43
N GLN A 352 29.23 14.61 -4.60
CA GLN A 352 29.76 15.94 -4.80
C GLN A 352 29.07 16.89 -3.82
N VAL A 353 29.83 17.39 -2.85
CA VAL A 353 29.39 18.42 -1.94
C VAL A 353 29.08 19.65 -2.78
N ILE A 354 27.80 19.99 -2.92
CA ILE A 354 27.39 21.22 -3.58
C ILE A 354 27.99 22.37 -2.77
N PRO A 355 28.89 23.19 -3.34
CA PRO A 355 29.52 24.27 -2.59
C PRO A 355 28.45 25.25 -2.10
N VAL A 356 28.42 25.46 -0.79
CA VAL A 356 27.57 26.48 -0.18
C VAL A 356 28.10 27.84 -0.62
N TYR A 357 27.22 28.69 -1.14
CA TYR A 357 27.57 30.06 -1.51
C TYR A 357 27.98 30.83 -0.24
N SER A 358 29.28 31.04 -0.04
CA SER A 358 29.80 31.94 0.98
C SER A 358 29.74 33.38 0.45
N PRO A 359 28.96 34.28 1.06
CA PRO A 359 28.96 35.68 0.67
C PRO A 359 30.20 36.35 1.25
N GLU A 360 31.32 36.32 0.52
CA GLU A 360 32.49 37.11 0.88
C GLU A 360 32.76 38.24 -0.12
N GLN A 361 32.71 39.45 0.46
CA GLN A 361 33.53 40.61 0.11
C GLN A 361 33.14 41.38 -1.15
N HIS A 362 32.08 42.20 -1.03
CA HIS A 362 32.07 43.50 -1.71
C HIS A 362 33.13 44.40 -1.07
N GLY A 363 34.36 44.29 -1.57
CA GLY A 363 35.29 45.40 -1.47
C GLY A 363 34.82 46.54 -2.37
N GLN A 364 34.77 47.75 -1.83
CA GLN A 364 35.27 49.00 -2.45
C GLN A 364 34.79 50.23 -1.65
N PRO A 365 35.46 51.40 -1.76
CA PRO A 365 36.32 51.87 -2.86
C PRO A 365 37.82 51.83 -2.61
#